data_AF-A0A7X8XEP5-F1
#
_entry.id   AF-A0A7X8XEP5-F1
#
_cell.length_a   1.000
_cell.length_b   1.000
_cell.length_c   1.000
_cell.angle_alpha   90.00
_cell.angle_beta   90.00
_cell.angle_gamma   90.00
#
_symmetry.space_group_name_H-M   'P 1'
#
loop_
_entity.id
_entity.type
_entity.pdbx_description
1 polymer ?
#
loop_
_entity_poly.entity_id
_entity_poly.type
_entity_poly.pdbx_seq_one_letter_code
_entity_poly.pdbx_strand_id
1 'polypeptide(L)'
;MFDSDEQFKYKEQELEDTLRLNDRFSARYFALLERFADLPACDELIMAQLKNEFPADFLASLEAWDEKPIIENPDDFDDKALRDSNPWDEPKSGELPPEMQLLRQLDLRGRKIAGVLYQSVFDWCNIQVILLPSENGVNSLRVLFFLSRSLGCFNASMDALSSHEIHSTVVLCKRIVTYLNQVISLLSTVAREAPSNLKDLLLSRAQQLKLLLREVDAQISDSRNLARLEGQF
;
A
#
# COMPACT_ATOMS: atom_id res chain seq x y z
N MET A 1 7.17 15.17 23.27
CA MET A 1 8.49 15.71 22.87
C MET A 1 8.35 16.05 21.40
N PHE A 2 8.30 17.34 21.06
CA PHE A 2 7.85 17.84 19.76
C PHE A 2 8.52 17.12 18.57
N ASP A 3 7.74 16.37 17.78
CA ASP A 3 8.12 16.00 16.41
C ASP A 3 8.04 17.29 15.59
N SER A 4 9.18 17.91 15.29
CA SER A 4 9.19 19.07 14.39
C SER A 4 8.72 18.62 12.99
N ASP A 5 8.07 19.50 12.22
CA ASP A 5 7.71 19.23 10.82
C ASP A 5 8.91 18.71 10.00
N GLU A 6 10.15 19.04 10.41
CA GLU A 6 11.39 18.52 9.83
C GLU A 6 11.66 17.06 10.22
N GLN A 7 11.43 16.66 11.47
CA GLN A 7 11.53 15.26 11.91
C GLN A 7 10.47 14.38 11.24
N PHE A 8 9.25 14.89 11.06
CA PHE A 8 8.21 14.18 10.32
C PHE A 8 8.65 13.91 8.88
N LYS A 9 9.16 14.93 8.18
CA LYS A 9 9.68 14.80 6.80
C LYS A 9 10.89 13.87 6.73
N TYR A 10 11.76 13.91 7.72
CA TYR A 10 12.93 13.03 7.79
C TYR A 10 12.51 11.56 7.89
N LYS A 11 11.61 11.21 8.83
CA LYS A 11 11.07 9.84 8.98
C LYS A 11 10.34 9.38 7.71
N GLU A 12 9.54 10.26 7.11
CA GLU A 12 8.85 9.99 5.83
C GLU A 12 9.86 9.66 4.72
N GLN A 13 10.95 10.43 4.62
CA GLN A 13 12.00 10.20 3.63
C GLN A 13 12.81 8.92 3.90
N GLU A 14 13.14 8.64 5.16
CA GLU A 14 13.86 7.43 5.57
C GLU A 14 13.07 6.16 5.22
N LEU A 15 11.76 6.17 5.47
CA LEU A 15 10.86 5.08 5.07
C LEU A 15 10.77 4.95 3.55
N GLU A 16 10.66 6.07 2.82
CA GLU A 16 10.69 6.05 1.35
C GLU A 16 11.99 5.42 0.81
N ASP A 17 13.14 5.80 1.36
CA ASP A 17 14.44 5.30 0.93
C ASP A 17 14.63 3.82 1.27
N THR A 18 14.15 3.38 2.43
CA THR A 18 14.11 1.97 2.82
C THR A 18 13.27 1.14 1.86
N LEU A 19 12.08 1.63 1.49
CA LEU A 19 11.21 0.92 0.54
C LEU A 19 11.80 0.91 -0.88
N ARG A 20 12.48 1.98 -1.30
CA ARG A 20 13.22 2.00 -2.58
C ARG A 20 14.38 1.00 -2.57
N LEU A 21 15.07 0.86 -1.44
CA LEU A 21 16.15 -0.11 -1.28
C LEU A 21 15.61 -1.53 -1.35
N ASN A 22 14.47 -1.81 -0.72
CA ASN A 22 13.75 -3.08 -0.83
C ASN A 22 13.32 -3.40 -2.28
N ASP A 23 12.78 -2.43 -3.00
CA ASP A 23 12.42 -2.62 -4.41
C ASP A 23 13.65 -2.94 -5.28
N ARG A 24 14.78 -2.26 -5.04
CA ARG A 24 16.05 -2.54 -5.74
C ARG A 24 16.61 -3.91 -5.40
N PHE A 25 16.56 -4.30 -4.13
CA PHE A 25 16.96 -5.62 -3.66
C PHE A 25 16.13 -6.71 -4.34
N SER A 26 14.80 -6.59 -4.29
CA SER A 26 13.88 -7.53 -4.93
C SER A 26 14.13 -7.65 -6.44
N ALA A 27 14.26 -6.52 -7.14
CA ALA A 27 14.53 -6.51 -8.57
C ALA A 27 15.86 -7.19 -8.91
N ARG A 28 16.89 -6.94 -8.10
CA ARG A 28 18.21 -7.55 -8.28
C ARG A 28 18.17 -9.05 -7.99
N TYR A 29 17.54 -9.45 -6.89
CA TYR A 29 17.36 -10.85 -6.52
C TYR A 29 16.67 -11.63 -7.65
N PHE A 30 15.54 -11.14 -8.19
CA PHE A 30 14.84 -11.83 -9.28
C PHE A 30 15.66 -11.89 -10.57
N ALA A 31 16.42 -10.84 -10.91
CA ALA A 31 17.31 -10.88 -12.07
C ALA A 31 18.45 -11.90 -11.91
N LEU A 32 18.96 -12.08 -10.69
CA LEU A 32 19.97 -13.09 -10.38
C LEU A 32 19.36 -14.50 -10.35
N LEU A 33 18.13 -14.64 -9.85
CA LEU A 33 17.37 -15.88 -9.86
C LEU A 33 17.14 -16.36 -11.30
N GLU A 34 16.68 -15.49 -12.20
CA GLU A 34 16.51 -15.82 -13.62
C GLU A 34 17.80 -16.32 -14.27
N ARG A 35 18.96 -15.79 -13.83
CA ARG A 35 20.27 -16.16 -14.36
C ARG A 35 20.85 -17.44 -13.76
N PHE A 36 20.60 -17.70 -12.49
CA PHE A 36 21.30 -18.73 -11.72
C PHE A 36 20.38 -19.85 -11.20
N ALA A 37 19.07 -19.80 -11.44
CA ALA A 37 18.11 -20.79 -10.94
C ALA A 37 18.46 -22.24 -11.29
N ASP A 38 19.08 -22.47 -12.46
CA ASP A 38 19.45 -23.81 -12.93
C ASP A 38 20.75 -24.35 -12.31
N LEU A 39 21.48 -23.55 -11.52
CA LEU A 39 22.75 -23.96 -10.92
C LEU A 39 22.54 -24.62 -9.54
N PRO A 40 23.36 -25.63 -9.19
CA PRO A 40 23.40 -26.13 -7.83
C PRO A 40 23.92 -25.03 -6.88
N ALA A 41 23.34 -24.93 -5.68
CA ALA A 41 23.64 -23.89 -4.69
C ALA A 41 23.44 -22.45 -5.21
N CYS A 42 22.45 -22.24 -6.08
CA CYS A 42 22.13 -20.92 -6.63
C CYS A 42 21.87 -19.86 -5.54
N ASP A 43 21.26 -20.24 -4.42
CA ASP A 43 21.00 -19.33 -3.29
C ASP A 43 22.29 -18.72 -2.71
N GLU A 44 23.35 -19.51 -2.56
CA GLU A 44 24.64 -19.01 -2.05
C GLU A 44 25.30 -18.03 -3.01
N LEU A 45 25.22 -18.31 -4.32
CA LEU A 45 25.77 -17.44 -5.37
C LEU A 45 24.99 -16.12 -5.47
N ILE A 46 23.67 -16.18 -5.38
CA ILE A 46 22.79 -15.00 -5.40
C ILE A 46 23.08 -14.14 -4.17
N MET A 47 23.11 -14.74 -2.98
CA MET A 47 23.38 -14.01 -1.75
C MET A 47 24.81 -13.44 -1.69
N ALA A 48 25.81 -14.11 -2.24
CA ALA A 48 27.16 -13.57 -2.34
C ALA A 48 27.21 -12.29 -3.20
N GLN A 49 26.45 -12.23 -4.29
CA GLN A 49 26.35 -11.02 -5.11
C GLN A 49 25.56 -9.91 -4.41
N LEU A 50 24.44 -10.25 -3.76
CA LEU A 50 23.64 -9.27 -3.02
C LEU A 50 24.39 -8.67 -1.83
N LYS A 51 25.21 -9.45 -1.12
CA LYS A 51 26.09 -8.96 -0.05
C LYS A 51 27.12 -7.92 -0.49
N ASN A 52 27.49 -7.91 -1.77
CA ASN A 52 28.42 -6.92 -2.32
C ASN A 52 27.72 -5.62 -2.76
N GLU A 53 26.41 -5.68 -3.03
CA GLU A 53 25.66 -4.57 -3.62
C GLU A 53 24.78 -3.82 -2.61
N PHE A 54 24.39 -4.47 -1.49
CA PHE A 54 23.48 -3.92 -0.50
C PHE A 54 24.14 -3.77 0.88
N PRO A 55 23.76 -2.75 1.68
CA PRO A 55 24.28 -2.56 3.03
C PRO A 55 24.02 -3.77 3.93
N ALA A 56 24.99 -4.12 4.79
CA ALA A 56 24.88 -5.27 5.70
C ALA A 56 23.69 -5.12 6.68
N ASP A 57 23.47 -3.91 7.20
CA ASP A 57 22.37 -3.63 8.13
C ASP A 57 21.00 -3.85 7.46
N PHE A 58 20.89 -3.49 6.18
CA PHE A 58 19.68 -3.75 5.40
C PHE A 58 19.47 -5.26 5.19
N LEU A 59 20.52 -6.01 4.86
CA LEU A 59 20.40 -7.47 4.70
C LEU A 59 20.01 -8.16 6.02
N ALA A 60 20.58 -7.72 7.15
CA ALA A 60 20.19 -8.20 8.47
C ALA A 60 18.71 -7.91 8.79
N SER A 61 18.20 -6.75 8.35
CA SER A 61 16.78 -6.40 8.52
C SER A 61 15.82 -7.30 7.73
N LEU A 62 16.27 -7.93 6.63
CA LEU A 62 15.46 -8.86 5.85
C LEU A 62 15.37 -10.25 6.51
N GLU A 63 16.39 -10.62 7.28
CA GLU A 63 16.43 -11.88 8.04
C GLU A 63 15.66 -11.77 9.38
N ALA A 64 15.43 -10.55 9.85
CA ALA A 64 14.55 -10.26 10.97
C ALA A 64 13.09 -10.46 10.55
N TRP A 65 12.65 -11.72 10.50
CA TRP A 65 11.23 -12.02 10.64
C TRP A 65 10.83 -11.58 12.05
N ASP A 66 10.18 -10.42 12.19
CA ASP A 66 9.51 -10.04 13.43
C ASP A 66 8.33 -11.00 13.65
N GLU A 67 8.66 -12.19 14.15
CA GLU A 67 7.74 -13.12 14.76
C GLU A 67 7.12 -12.45 15.99
N LYS A 68 5.94 -11.85 15.77
CA LYS A 68 4.68 -12.11 16.49
C LYS A 68 3.90 -10.81 16.65
N PRO A 69 2.62 -10.75 16.25
CA PRO A 69 1.69 -9.97 17.05
C PRO A 69 1.77 -10.55 18.47
N ILE A 70 2.07 -9.71 19.46
CA ILE A 70 1.80 -10.04 20.85
C ILE A 70 0.28 -10.22 20.91
N ILE A 71 -0.18 -11.46 20.73
CA ILE A 71 -1.52 -11.85 21.12
C ILE A 71 -1.44 -11.86 22.63
N GLU A 72 -1.81 -10.75 23.26
CA GLU A 72 -2.12 -10.71 24.68
C GLU A 72 -3.04 -11.90 24.97
N ASN A 73 -2.75 -12.65 26.03
CA ASN A 73 -3.51 -13.85 26.38
C ASN A 73 -5.00 -13.50 26.38
N PRO A 74 -5.86 -14.19 25.62
CA PRO A 74 -7.29 -13.89 25.57
C PRO A 74 -7.98 -14.00 26.95
N ASP A 75 -7.31 -14.60 27.94
CA ASP A 75 -7.76 -14.71 29.32
C ASP A 75 -7.49 -13.45 30.18
N ASP A 76 -6.71 -12.46 29.68
CA ASP A 76 -6.49 -11.17 30.35
C ASP A 76 -7.55 -10.11 29.95
N PHE A 77 -8.47 -10.45 29.04
CA PHE A 77 -9.62 -9.61 28.73
C PHE A 77 -10.67 -9.70 29.85
N ASP A 78 -10.85 -8.61 30.58
CA ASP A 78 -11.94 -8.47 31.57
C ASP A 78 -13.29 -8.47 30.83
N ASP A 79 -13.90 -9.65 30.73
CA ASP A 79 -15.24 -9.90 30.18
C ASP A 79 -16.33 -8.98 30.78
N LYS A 80 -16.07 -8.41 31.97
CA LYS A 80 -16.97 -7.47 32.64
C LYS A 80 -16.86 -6.07 32.06
N ALA A 81 -15.68 -5.65 31.62
CA ALA A 81 -15.48 -4.36 30.94
C ALA A 81 -16.09 -4.36 29.52
N LEU A 82 -16.02 -5.49 28.81
CA LEU A 82 -16.59 -5.65 27.47
C LEU A 82 -18.13 -5.66 27.40
N ARG A 83 -18.80 -6.07 28.50
CA ARG A 83 -20.28 -6.10 28.55
C ARG A 83 -20.92 -4.75 28.83
N ASP A 84 -20.22 -3.85 29.51
CA ASP A 84 -20.76 -2.54 29.92
C ASP A 84 -20.43 -1.41 28.92
N SER A 85 -19.52 -1.64 27.98
CA SER A 85 -19.27 -0.73 26.85
C SER A 85 -19.52 -1.44 25.54
N ASN A 86 -20.69 -1.25 24.93
CA ASN A 86 -20.86 -1.59 23.53
C ASN A 86 -19.96 -0.63 22.72
N PRO A 87 -18.89 -1.11 22.05
CA PRO A 87 -17.97 -0.24 21.31
C PRO A 87 -18.66 0.49 20.13
N TRP A 88 -19.86 0.03 19.79
CA TRP A 88 -20.74 0.58 18.77
C TRP A 88 -21.80 1.54 19.30
N ASP A 89 -21.89 1.75 20.62
CA ASP A 89 -22.73 2.81 21.15
C ASP A 89 -22.09 4.15 20.78
N GLU A 90 -22.71 4.86 19.83
CA GLU A 90 -22.28 6.21 19.48
C GLU A 90 -22.31 7.08 20.75
N PRO A 91 -21.17 7.70 21.14
CA PRO A 91 -21.16 8.57 22.30
C PRO A 91 -22.21 9.67 22.09
N LYS A 92 -23.17 9.72 23.01
CA LYS A 92 -24.25 10.71 23.01
C LYS A 92 -23.64 12.11 23.03
N SER A 93 -23.70 12.78 21.87
CA SER A 93 -23.69 14.24 21.69
C SER A 93 -22.65 15.02 22.49
N GLY A 94 -21.38 14.63 22.40
CA GLY A 94 -20.24 15.53 22.64
C GLY A 94 -19.55 15.83 21.31
N GLU A 95 -19.09 17.06 21.11
CA GLU A 95 -18.17 17.34 20.00
C GLU A 95 -16.93 16.45 20.19
N LEU A 96 -16.71 15.50 19.26
CA LEU A 96 -15.52 14.66 19.27
C LEU A 96 -14.27 15.55 19.17
N PRO A 97 -13.15 15.20 19.82
CA PRO A 97 -11.88 15.88 19.58
C PRO A 97 -11.54 15.93 18.08
N PRO A 98 -10.91 17.02 17.58
CA PRO A 98 -10.57 17.16 16.16
C PRO A 98 -9.83 15.95 15.58
N GLU A 99 -8.97 15.31 16.36
CA GLU A 99 -8.19 14.12 16.01
C GLU A 99 -9.11 12.92 15.73
N MET A 100 -10.08 12.68 16.63
CA MET A 100 -11.05 11.58 16.51
C MET A 100 -12.02 11.79 15.35
N GLN A 101 -12.41 13.05 15.08
CA GLN A 101 -13.21 13.38 13.90
C GLN A 101 -12.44 13.07 12.62
N LEU A 102 -11.16 13.46 12.57
CA LEU A 102 -10.30 13.24 11.41
C LEU A 102 -10.00 11.75 11.21
N LEU A 103 -9.80 10.98 12.28
CA LEU A 103 -9.62 9.52 12.21
C LEU A 103 -10.88 8.83 11.66
N ARG A 104 -12.09 9.23 12.10
CA ARG A 104 -13.35 8.71 11.55
C ARG A 104 -13.50 9.04 10.06
N GLN A 105 -13.10 10.24 9.65
CA GLN A 105 -13.08 10.63 8.24
C GLN A 105 -12.08 9.80 7.41
N LEU A 106 -10.88 9.55 7.94
CA LEU A 106 -9.87 8.69 7.32
C LEU A 106 -10.36 7.24 7.17
N ASP A 107 -11.05 6.68 8.17
CA ASP A 107 -11.64 5.34 8.09
C ASP A 107 -12.75 5.26 7.02
N LEU A 108 -13.69 6.21 7.03
CA LEU A 108 -14.77 6.27 6.05
C LEU A 108 -14.24 6.38 4.61
N ARG A 109 -13.23 7.24 4.40
CA ARG A 109 -12.57 7.35 3.09
C ARG A 109 -11.79 6.09 2.76
N GLY A 110 -11.11 5.49 3.73
CA GLY A 110 -10.41 4.21 3.59
C GLY A 110 -11.32 3.13 3.03
N ARG A 111 -12.53 2.96 3.58
CA ARG A 111 -13.53 2.00 3.07
C ARG A 111 -13.93 2.28 1.62
N LYS A 112 -14.10 3.55 1.25
CA LYS A 112 -14.40 3.94 -0.13
C LYS A 112 -13.24 3.60 -1.08
N ILE A 113 -12.00 3.91 -0.69
CA ILE A 113 -10.78 3.58 -1.44
C ILE A 113 -10.67 2.06 -1.61
N ALA A 114 -10.87 1.30 -0.53
CA ALA A 114 -10.86 -0.15 -0.54
C ALA A 114 -11.83 -0.71 -1.59
N GLY A 115 -13.10 -0.30 -1.54
CA GLY A 115 -14.12 -0.77 -2.47
C GLY A 115 -13.73 -0.56 -3.94
N VAL A 116 -13.19 0.61 -4.29
CA VAL A 116 -12.77 0.91 -5.67
C VAL A 116 -11.52 0.11 -6.06
N LEU A 117 -10.54 -0.06 -5.16
CA LEU A 117 -9.33 -0.84 -5.44
C LEU A 117 -9.65 -2.33 -5.67
N TYR A 118 -10.43 -2.95 -4.77
CA TYR A 118 -10.86 -4.34 -4.92
C TYR A 118 -11.64 -4.53 -6.23
N GLN A 119 -12.61 -3.65 -6.51
CA GLN A 119 -13.35 -3.72 -7.77
C GLN A 119 -12.43 -3.61 -8.98
N SER A 120 -11.43 -2.72 -8.93
CA SER A 120 -10.49 -2.52 -10.04
C SER A 120 -9.64 -3.77 -10.29
N VAL A 121 -9.20 -4.46 -9.24
CA VAL A 121 -8.46 -5.72 -9.35
C VAL A 121 -9.32 -6.82 -9.98
N PHE A 122 -10.54 -7.04 -9.46
CA PHE A 122 -11.43 -8.09 -9.97
C PHE A 122 -11.89 -7.81 -11.40
N ASP A 123 -12.26 -6.57 -11.70
CA ASP A 123 -12.60 -6.16 -13.07
C ASP A 123 -11.44 -6.39 -14.02
N TRP A 124 -10.21 -6.09 -13.59
CA TRP A 124 -9.05 -6.30 -14.42
C TRP A 124 -8.78 -7.78 -14.71
N CYS A 125 -8.91 -8.65 -13.70
CA CYS A 125 -8.83 -10.09 -13.89
C CYS A 125 -9.83 -10.57 -14.96
N ASN A 126 -11.07 -10.07 -14.91
CA ASN A 126 -12.09 -10.41 -15.91
C ASN A 126 -11.75 -9.87 -17.31
N ILE A 127 -11.30 -8.62 -17.42
CA ILE A 127 -10.87 -8.02 -18.69
C ILE A 127 -9.71 -8.81 -19.29
N GLN A 128 -8.72 -9.17 -18.48
CA GLN A 128 -7.55 -9.93 -18.90
C GLN A 128 -7.91 -11.32 -19.44
N VAL A 129 -8.79 -12.05 -18.74
CA VAL A 129 -9.11 -13.45 -19.11
C VAL A 129 -10.08 -13.52 -20.29
N ILE A 130 -11.04 -12.60 -20.38
CA ILE A 130 -12.18 -12.74 -21.31
C ILE A 130 -12.02 -11.83 -22.54
N LEU A 131 -11.51 -10.62 -22.34
CA LEU A 131 -11.63 -9.55 -23.34
C LEU A 131 -10.30 -9.23 -24.05
N LEU A 132 -9.16 -9.42 -23.37
CA LEU A 132 -7.87 -9.05 -23.94
C LEU A 132 -7.28 -10.14 -24.84
N PRO A 133 -6.86 -9.80 -26.07
CA PRO A 133 -6.07 -10.69 -26.91
C PRO A 133 -4.71 -11.04 -26.28
N SER A 134 -4.16 -12.20 -26.61
CA SER A 134 -2.88 -12.69 -26.07
C SER A 134 -1.69 -11.77 -26.38
N GLU A 135 -1.76 -11.00 -27.47
CA GLU A 135 -0.73 -10.04 -27.87
C GLU A 135 -0.53 -8.94 -26.82
N ASN A 136 -1.56 -8.63 -26.02
CA ASN A 136 -1.49 -7.64 -24.94
C ASN A 136 -1.04 -8.25 -23.60
N GLY A 137 -0.65 -9.52 -23.57
CA GLY A 137 -0.40 -10.28 -22.34
C GLY A 137 0.61 -9.62 -21.40
N VAL A 138 1.73 -9.10 -21.92
CA VAL A 138 2.77 -8.45 -21.11
C VAL A 138 2.24 -7.18 -20.43
N ASN A 139 1.64 -6.27 -21.20
CA ASN A 139 1.06 -5.05 -20.65
C ASN A 139 -0.09 -5.37 -19.69
N SER A 140 -0.85 -6.43 -19.98
CA SER A 140 -1.95 -6.86 -19.13
C SER A 140 -1.49 -7.35 -17.76
N LEU A 141 -0.43 -8.17 -17.73
CA LEU A 141 0.18 -8.64 -16.49
C LEU A 141 0.77 -7.49 -15.68
N ARG A 142 1.35 -6.49 -16.35
CA ARG A 142 1.88 -5.29 -15.67
C ARG A 142 0.78 -4.46 -15.02
N VAL A 143 -0.38 -4.33 -15.65
CA VAL A 143 -1.54 -3.66 -15.03
C VAL A 143 -1.98 -4.42 -13.78
N LEU A 144 -2.14 -5.74 -13.87
CA LEU A 144 -2.52 -6.57 -12.71
C LEU A 144 -1.49 -6.44 -11.59
N PHE A 145 -0.20 -6.50 -11.92
CA PHE A 145 0.89 -6.33 -10.96
C PHE A 145 0.77 -5.02 -10.18
N PHE A 146 0.65 -3.87 -10.88
CA PHE A 146 0.57 -2.59 -10.20
C PHE A 146 -0.73 -2.39 -9.42
N LEU A 147 -1.86 -2.91 -9.91
CA LEU A 147 -3.12 -2.91 -9.15
C LEU A 147 -3.00 -3.73 -7.85
N SER A 148 -2.39 -4.92 -7.92
CA SER A 148 -2.15 -5.75 -6.74
C SER A 148 -1.17 -5.11 -5.76
N ARG A 149 -0.13 -4.42 -6.26
CA ARG A 149 0.79 -3.64 -5.42
C ARG A 149 0.08 -2.46 -4.75
N SER A 150 -0.78 -1.75 -5.47
CA SER A 150 -1.64 -0.70 -4.88
C SER A 150 -2.53 -1.26 -3.78
N LEU A 151 -3.16 -2.42 -3.98
CA LEU A 151 -4.01 -3.07 -2.97
C LEU A 151 -3.20 -3.51 -1.74
N GLY A 152 -2.02 -4.10 -1.94
CA GLY A 152 -1.14 -4.49 -0.84
C GLY A 152 -0.66 -3.28 -0.01
N CYS A 153 -0.26 -2.19 -0.67
CA CYS A 153 0.09 -0.95 0.01
C CYS A 153 -1.11 -0.32 0.73
N PHE A 154 -2.33 -0.44 0.18
CA PHE A 154 -3.54 0.04 0.84
C PHE A 154 -3.81 -0.72 2.14
N ASN A 155 -3.78 -2.05 2.14
CA ASN A 155 -4.01 -2.83 3.35
C ASN A 155 -2.96 -2.50 4.43
N ALA A 156 -1.68 -2.49 4.06
CA ALA A 156 -0.61 -2.10 4.97
C ALA A 156 -0.79 -0.65 5.48
N SER A 157 -1.34 0.27 4.67
CA SER A 157 -1.59 1.65 5.11
C SER A 157 -2.73 1.74 6.12
N MET A 158 -3.74 0.87 6.02
CA MET A 158 -4.83 0.82 6.99
C MET A 158 -4.38 0.17 8.30
N ASP A 159 -3.53 -0.86 8.24
CA ASP A 159 -2.91 -1.48 9.43
C ASP A 159 -1.95 -0.51 10.14
N ALA A 160 -1.19 0.26 9.38
CA ALA A 160 -0.36 1.34 9.92
C ALA A 160 -1.21 2.43 10.58
N LEU A 161 -2.33 2.83 9.95
CA LEU A 161 -3.23 3.83 10.50
C LEU A 161 -3.89 3.36 11.80
N SER A 162 -4.29 2.09 11.88
CA SER A 162 -4.86 1.53 13.12
C SER A 162 -3.83 1.39 14.23
N SER A 163 -2.55 1.25 13.88
CA SER A 163 -1.42 1.20 14.82
C SER A 163 -0.83 2.58 15.14
N HIS A 164 -1.49 3.67 14.73
CA HIS A 164 -1.02 5.07 14.88
C HIS A 164 0.33 5.37 14.20
N GLU A 165 0.76 4.56 13.23
CA GLU A 165 1.94 4.80 12.42
C GLU A 165 1.61 5.70 11.21
N ILE A 166 1.37 6.97 11.49
CA ILE A 166 0.90 7.92 10.46
C ILE A 166 1.95 8.12 9.35
N HIS A 167 3.25 8.10 9.69
CA HIS A 167 4.32 8.21 8.68
C HIS A 167 4.26 7.05 7.67
N SER A 168 4.16 5.82 8.16
CA SER A 168 4.00 4.60 7.35
C SER A 168 2.77 4.71 6.44
N THR A 169 1.64 5.17 6.99
CA THR A 169 0.39 5.40 6.24
C THR A 169 0.60 6.36 5.07
N VAL A 170 1.24 7.51 5.31
CA VAL A 170 1.50 8.53 4.27
C VAL A 170 2.40 7.97 3.16
N VAL A 171 3.49 7.31 3.52
CA VAL A 171 4.43 6.73 2.56
C VAL A 171 3.78 5.65 1.70
N LEU A 172 3.00 4.76 2.32
CA LEU A 172 2.28 3.71 1.61
C LEU A 172 1.22 4.29 0.66
N CYS A 173 0.45 5.30 1.09
CA CYS A 173 -0.49 5.99 0.22
C CYS A 173 0.18 6.68 -0.98
N LYS A 174 1.37 7.27 -0.81
CA LYS A 174 2.15 7.81 -1.95
C LYS A 174 2.56 6.73 -2.95
N ARG A 175 2.90 5.53 -2.48
CA ARG A 175 3.20 4.39 -3.36
C ARG A 175 1.95 3.96 -4.12
N ILE A 176 0.77 3.93 -3.47
CA ILE A 176 -0.51 3.71 -4.17
C ILE A 176 -0.67 4.71 -5.31
N VAL A 177 -0.43 6.01 -5.07
CA VAL A 177 -0.50 7.04 -6.12
C VAL A 177 0.45 6.75 -7.27
N THR A 178 1.69 6.35 -6.99
CA THR A 178 2.68 6.04 -8.02
C THR A 178 2.26 4.83 -8.86
N TYR A 179 1.83 3.74 -8.22
CA TYR A 179 1.38 2.53 -8.91
C TYR A 179 0.10 2.75 -9.72
N LEU A 180 -0.88 3.48 -9.18
CA LEU A 180 -2.11 3.80 -9.92
C LEU A 180 -1.82 4.67 -11.14
N ASN A 181 -0.87 5.61 -11.07
CA ASN A 181 -0.43 6.38 -12.23
C ASN A 181 0.21 5.48 -13.31
N GLN A 182 1.01 4.48 -12.90
CA GLN A 182 1.57 3.49 -13.84
C GLN A 182 0.46 2.66 -14.48
N VAL A 183 -0.55 2.23 -13.73
CA VAL A 183 -1.74 1.55 -14.26
C VAL A 183 -2.46 2.42 -15.28
N ILE A 184 -2.74 3.69 -14.97
CA ILE A 184 -3.43 4.61 -15.88
C ILE A 184 -2.66 4.79 -17.20
N SER A 185 -1.32 4.89 -17.12
CA SER A 185 -0.46 4.97 -18.30
C SER A 185 -0.55 3.68 -19.13
N LEU A 186 -0.43 2.51 -18.50
CA LEU A 186 -0.54 1.21 -19.16
C LEU A 186 -1.91 1.00 -19.79
N LEU A 187 -3.00 1.35 -19.11
CA LEU A 187 -4.36 1.29 -19.65
C LEU A 187 -4.49 2.14 -20.92
N SER A 188 -3.85 3.32 -20.95
CA SER A 188 -3.85 4.19 -22.12
C SER A 188 -3.07 3.59 -23.30
N THR A 189 -1.99 2.85 -23.02
CA THR A 189 -1.24 2.08 -24.02
C THR A 189 -2.06 0.92 -24.56
N VAL A 190 -2.60 0.08 -23.67
CA VAL A 190 -3.45 -1.06 -24.04
C VAL A 190 -4.68 -0.60 -24.82
N ALA A 191 -5.31 0.52 -24.44
CA ALA A 191 -6.46 1.08 -25.16
C ALA A 191 -6.13 1.57 -26.58
N ARG A 192 -4.86 1.86 -26.89
CA ARG A 192 -4.42 2.24 -28.24
C ARG A 192 -4.27 1.03 -29.14
N GLU A 193 -3.86 -0.09 -28.55
CA GLU A 193 -3.56 -1.35 -29.24
C GLU A 193 -4.77 -2.29 -29.28
N ALA A 194 -5.74 -2.08 -28.39
CA ALA A 194 -6.95 -2.90 -28.28
C ALA A 194 -7.98 -2.59 -29.39
N PRO A 195 -8.84 -3.59 -29.72
CA PRO A 195 -10.02 -3.39 -30.54
C PRO A 195 -10.91 -2.23 -30.08
N SER A 196 -11.57 -1.56 -31.03
CA SER A 196 -12.35 -0.33 -30.78
C SER A 196 -13.45 -0.50 -29.73
N ASN A 197 -14.06 -1.68 -29.64
CA ASN A 197 -15.08 -2.02 -28.65
C ASN A 197 -14.57 -2.10 -27.20
N LEU A 198 -13.25 -2.23 -26.99
CA LEU A 198 -12.64 -2.26 -25.65
C LEU A 198 -12.05 -0.92 -25.23
N LYS A 199 -11.83 -0.02 -26.19
CA LYS A 199 -11.19 1.27 -25.94
C LYS A 199 -11.97 2.12 -24.93
N ASP A 200 -13.28 2.22 -25.10
CA ASP A 200 -14.13 3.02 -24.21
C ASP A 200 -14.18 2.44 -22.80
N LEU A 201 -14.19 1.11 -22.67
CA LEU A 201 -14.12 0.41 -21.38
C LEU A 201 -12.79 0.72 -20.66
N LEU A 202 -11.67 0.56 -21.36
CA LEU A 202 -10.33 0.78 -20.78
C LEU A 202 -10.12 2.26 -20.39
N LEU A 203 -10.60 3.20 -21.20
CA LEU A 203 -10.55 4.63 -20.88
C LEU A 203 -11.45 4.99 -19.71
N SER A 204 -12.65 4.39 -19.62
CA SER A 204 -13.54 4.55 -18.47
C SER A 204 -12.89 4.06 -17.17
N ARG A 205 -12.22 2.90 -17.20
CA ARG A 205 -11.46 2.39 -16.05
C ARG A 205 -10.30 3.32 -15.67
N ALA A 206 -9.57 3.85 -16.65
CA ALA A 206 -8.52 4.84 -16.38
C ALA A 206 -9.09 6.12 -15.72
N GLN A 207 -10.29 6.56 -16.11
CA GLN A 207 -10.96 7.71 -15.47
C GLN A 207 -11.39 7.41 -14.03
N GLN A 208 -11.91 6.22 -13.76
CA GLN A 208 -12.26 5.81 -12.39
C GLN A 208 -11.03 5.79 -11.47
N LEU A 209 -9.88 5.29 -11.96
CA LEU A 209 -8.63 5.32 -11.20
C LEU A 209 -8.12 6.75 -10.98
N LYS A 210 -8.35 7.69 -11.91
CA LYS A 210 -8.04 9.11 -11.68
C LYS A 210 -8.89 9.74 -10.58
N LEU A 211 -10.16 9.33 -10.46
CA LEU A 211 -11.00 9.77 -9.35
C LEU A 211 -10.53 9.17 -8.02
N LEU A 212 -10.15 7.90 -8.03
CA LEU A 212 -9.55 7.24 -6.87
C LEU A 212 -8.26 7.93 -6.41
N LEU A 213 -7.39 8.34 -7.33
CA LEU A 213 -6.16 9.09 -6.99
C LEU A 213 -6.45 10.33 -6.14
N ARG A 214 -7.53 11.07 -6.44
CA ARG A 214 -7.91 12.26 -5.66
C ARG A 214 -8.32 11.91 -4.23
N GLU A 215 -8.98 10.77 -4.04
CA GLU A 215 -9.33 10.27 -2.70
C GLU A 215 -8.08 9.85 -1.94
N VAL A 216 -7.11 9.20 -2.59
CA VAL A 216 -5.83 8.83 -1.97
C VAL A 216 -5.00 10.08 -1.63
N ASP A 217 -4.96 11.09 -2.49
CA ASP A 217 -4.30 12.37 -2.19
C ASP A 217 -4.96 13.09 -1.00
N ALA A 218 -6.29 13.07 -0.92
CA ALA A 218 -7.01 13.59 0.24
C ALA A 218 -6.70 12.79 1.51
N GLN A 219 -6.59 11.46 1.42
CA GLN A 219 -6.15 10.61 2.52
C GLN A 219 -4.75 11.00 3.01
N ILE A 220 -3.80 11.23 2.10
CA ILE A 220 -2.44 11.68 2.45
C ILE A 220 -2.46 13.02 3.17
N SER A 221 -3.23 13.99 2.66
CA SER A 221 -3.34 15.32 3.27
C SER A 221 -3.92 15.23 4.69
N ASP A 222 -4.98 14.46 4.87
CA ASP A 222 -5.63 14.29 6.16
C ASP A 222 -4.77 13.50 7.15
N SER A 223 -4.04 12.48 6.71
CA SER A 223 -3.06 11.78 7.56
C SER A 223 -1.95 12.72 8.04
N ARG A 224 -1.42 13.59 7.17
CA ARG A 224 -0.45 14.61 7.59
C ARG A 224 -1.03 15.62 8.58
N ASN A 225 -2.30 15.99 8.41
CA ASN A 225 -2.99 16.86 9.36
C ASN A 225 -3.19 16.16 10.71
N LEU A 226 -3.52 14.87 10.71
CA LEU A 226 -3.65 14.07 11.93
C LEU A 226 -2.33 14.03 12.70
N ALA A 227 -1.20 13.77 12.02
CA ALA A 227 0.12 13.80 12.66
C ALA A 227 0.46 15.15 13.31
N ARG A 228 0.05 16.27 12.70
CA ARG A 228 0.25 17.60 13.28
C ARG A 228 -0.58 17.84 14.53
N LEU A 229 -1.80 17.29 14.58
CA LEU A 229 -2.68 17.40 15.74
C LEU A 229 -2.16 16.52 16.88
N GLU A 230 -1.75 15.28 16.59
CA GLU A 230 -1.17 14.37 17.59
C GLU A 230 0.16 14.88 18.15
N GLY A 231 0.98 15.57 17.34
CA GLY A 231 2.24 16.19 17.78
C GLY A 231 2.11 17.48 18.59
N GLN A 232 0.89 17.98 18.84
CA GLN A 232 0.60 19.20 19.62
C GLN A 232 0.24 18.91 21.09
N PHE A 233 0.28 17.66 21.54
CA PHE A 233 0.10 17.25 22.94
C PHE A 233 1.42 16.88 23.64
#